data_AF-T1ANZ5-F1
#
_entry.id   AF-T1ANZ5-F1
#
_cell.length_a   1.000
_cell.length_b   1.000
_cell.length_c   1.000
_cell.angle_alpha   90.00
_cell.angle_beta   90.00
_cell.angle_gamma   90.00
#
_symmetry.space_group_name_H-M   'P 1'
#
loop_
_entity.id
_entity.type
_entity.pdbx_description
1 polymer ?
#
loop_
_entity_poly.entity_id
_entity_poly.type
_entity_poly.pdbx_seq_one_letter_code
_entity_poly.pdbx_strand_id
1 'polypeptide(L)'
;MSETPSDTALGTASTLTRKFERDPANAPTEDLREAVFELERQGEWVVQRVPEPYLEVETKYGRKKKIPIQHTWHHKSCGQCGH
;
A
#
# COMPACT_ATOMS: atom_id res chain seq x y z
N MET A 1 -51.64 20.47 -15.32
CA MET A 1 -50.64 19.37 -15.30
C MET A 1 -49.29 20.05 -15.27
N SER A 2 -48.71 20.21 -14.09
CA SER A 2 -47.43 20.88 -13.89
C SER A 2 -46.64 20.02 -12.93
N GLU A 3 -45.87 19.09 -13.51
CA GLU A 3 -44.99 18.20 -12.78
C GLU A 3 -43.82 19.01 -12.23
N THR A 4 -43.68 19.03 -10.91
CA THR A 4 -42.51 19.55 -10.21
C THR A 4 -41.34 18.58 -10.41
N PRO A 5 -40.14 19.02 -10.80
CA PRO A 5 -38.99 18.13 -10.84
C PRO A 5 -38.63 17.74 -9.40
N SER A 6 -38.64 16.44 -9.11
CA SER A 6 -38.10 15.89 -7.86
C SER A 6 -36.59 16.03 -7.89
N ASP A 7 -36.09 16.98 -7.11
CA ASP A 7 -34.68 17.14 -6.79
C ASP A 7 -34.21 15.87 -6.07
N THR A 8 -33.53 15.00 -6.81
CA THR A 8 -32.96 13.77 -6.27
C THR A 8 -31.76 14.18 -5.42
N ALA A 9 -31.93 14.12 -4.09
CA ALA A 9 -30.89 14.44 -3.13
C ALA A 9 -29.59 13.66 -3.45
N LEU A 10 -28.54 14.39 -3.83
CA LEU A 10 -27.18 13.88 -3.85
C LEU A 10 -26.84 13.34 -2.46
N GLY A 11 -26.58 12.03 -2.37
CA GLY A 11 -26.22 11.36 -1.13
C GLY A 11 -25.05 12.05 -0.43
N THR A 12 -25.25 12.41 0.84
CA THR A 12 -24.24 13.02 1.70
C THR A 12 -23.08 12.02 1.90
N ALA A 13 -21.91 12.34 1.35
CA ALA A 13 -20.70 11.56 1.60
C ALA A 13 -20.36 11.62 3.10
N SER A 14 -20.37 10.46 3.76
CA SER A 14 -20.10 10.32 5.20
C SER A 14 -18.64 10.68 5.51
N THR A 15 -18.43 11.78 6.23
CA THR A 15 -17.13 12.26 6.72
C THR A 15 -16.62 11.41 7.89
N LEU A 16 -16.44 10.09 7.70
CA LEU A 16 -15.82 9.26 8.73
C LEU A 16 -14.32 9.58 8.80
N THR A 17 -13.91 10.25 9.89
CA THR A 17 -12.49 10.43 10.23
C THR A 17 -11.86 9.06 10.44
N ARG A 18 -11.12 8.58 9.44
CA ARG A 18 -10.31 7.34 9.57
C ARG A 18 -9.11 7.63 10.47
N LYS A 19 -9.08 7.03 11.66
CA LYS A 19 -7.91 7.06 12.56
C LYS A 19 -6.93 5.96 12.14
N PHE A 20 -5.68 6.32 11.86
CA PHE A 20 -4.62 5.36 11.56
C PHE A 20 -3.93 4.95 12.86
N GLU A 21 -3.94 3.65 13.17
CA GLU A 21 -3.23 3.06 14.31
C GLU A 21 -2.34 1.92 13.82
N ARG A 22 -1.13 1.82 14.37
CA ARG A 22 -0.24 0.67 14.13
C ARG A 22 -0.62 -0.44 15.09
N ASP A 23 -0.86 -1.64 14.57
CA ASP A 23 -1.26 -2.81 15.35
C ASP A 23 -0.43 -4.03 14.92
N PRO A 24 0.73 -4.28 15.57
CA PRO A 24 1.54 -5.45 15.30
C PRO A 24 0.84 -6.79 15.64
N ALA A 25 -0.13 -6.79 16.57
CA ALA A 25 -0.83 -8.01 16.98
C ALA A 25 -1.76 -8.55 15.88
N ASN A 26 -2.21 -7.67 14.97
CA ASN A 26 -3.03 -7.99 13.82
C ASN A 26 -2.20 -8.09 12.51
N ALA A 27 -0.91 -8.37 12.63
CA ALA A 27 -0.08 -8.67 11.46
C ALA A 27 -0.57 -9.97 10.79
N PRO A 28 -0.57 -10.07 9.45
CA PRO A 28 -0.78 -11.34 8.77
C PRO A 28 0.17 -12.41 9.32
N THR A 29 -0.38 -13.60 9.60
CA THR A 29 0.32 -14.68 10.30
C THR A 29 1.58 -15.14 9.58
N GLU A 30 1.59 -15.06 8.25
CA GLU A 30 2.73 -15.50 7.43
C GLU A 30 3.58 -14.29 6.98
N ASP A 31 4.90 -14.41 7.17
CA ASP A 31 5.88 -13.49 6.56
C ASP A 31 6.53 -14.19 5.36
N LEU A 32 6.09 -13.81 4.16
CA LEU A 32 6.53 -14.43 2.90
C LEU A 32 7.98 -14.12 2.53
N ARG A 33 8.70 -13.28 3.29
CA ARG A 33 10.06 -12.86 2.94
C ARG A 33 11.02 -14.03 2.82
N GLU A 34 10.92 -15.03 3.70
CA GLU A 34 11.79 -16.19 3.62
C GLU A 34 11.50 -17.04 2.38
N ALA A 35 10.22 -17.26 2.05
CA ALA A 35 9.84 -17.95 0.83
C ALA A 35 10.35 -17.23 -0.42
N VAL A 36 10.28 -15.88 -0.44
CA VAL A 36 10.82 -15.06 -1.53
C VAL A 36 12.34 -15.18 -1.64
N PHE A 37 13.07 -15.24 -0.51
CA PHE A 37 14.53 -15.46 -0.54
C PHE A 37 14.90 -16.88 -0.95
N GLU A 38 14.09 -17.88 -0.63
CA GLU A 38 14.30 -19.25 -1.12
C GLU A 38 14.17 -19.32 -2.64
N LEU A 39 13.14 -18.69 -3.22
CA LEU A 39 12.98 -18.60 -4.68
C LEU A 39 14.17 -17.89 -5.35
N GLU A 40 14.76 -16.90 -4.68
CA GLU A 40 16.00 -16.27 -5.15
C GLU A 40 17.19 -17.24 -5.11
N ARG A 41 17.35 -18.00 -4.02
CA ARG A 41 18.41 -19.01 -3.90
C ARG A 41 18.30 -20.11 -4.95
N GLN A 42 17.07 -20.46 -5.34
CA GLN A 42 16.78 -21.42 -6.41
C GLN A 42 17.00 -20.83 -7.81
N GLY A 43 17.25 -19.53 -7.93
CA GLY A 43 17.45 -18.84 -9.19
C GLY A 43 16.16 -18.58 -9.97
N GLU A 44 15.00 -18.80 -9.36
CA GLU A 44 13.70 -18.51 -10.00
C GLU A 44 13.39 -17.02 -9.98
N TRP A 45 13.75 -16.33 -8.89
CA TRP A 45 13.45 -14.92 -8.67
C TRP A 45 14.72 -14.09 -8.50
N VAL A 46 14.65 -12.81 -8.86
CA VAL A 46 15.69 -11.82 -8.53
C VAL A 46 15.12 -10.86 -7.50
N VAL A 47 15.65 -10.87 -6.26
CA VAL A 47 15.14 -10.01 -5.20
C VAL A 47 16.00 -8.76 -5.08
N GLN A 48 15.45 -7.63 -5.53
CA GLN A 48 16.17 -6.36 -5.49
C GLN A 48 16.38 -5.86 -4.07
N ARG A 49 17.64 -5.74 -3.65
CA ARG A 49 18.01 -5.15 -2.36
C ARG A 49 17.90 -3.62 -2.43
N VAL A 50 17.48 -3.00 -1.33
CA VAL A 50 17.42 -1.54 -1.22
C VAL A 50 18.85 -0.99 -1.11
N PRO A 51 19.32 -0.14 -2.06
CA PRO A 51 20.65 0.44 -1.99
C PRO A 51 20.74 1.49 -0.89
N GLU A 52 21.95 1.71 -0.37
CA GLU A 52 22.24 2.84 0.51
C GLU A 52 22.37 4.15 -0.29
N PRO A 53 21.99 5.30 0.29
CA PRO A 53 21.44 5.46 1.65
C PRO A 53 19.93 5.17 1.72
N TYR A 54 19.51 4.49 2.80
CA TYR A 54 18.10 4.24 3.13
C TYR A 54 17.80 4.60 4.58
N LEU A 55 16.51 4.81 4.87
CA LEU A 55 16.01 4.91 6.24
C LEU A 55 15.12 3.70 6.59
N GLU A 56 15.06 3.34 7.86
CA GLU A 56 14.15 2.32 8.35
C GLU A 56 12.87 2.95 8.89
N VAL A 57 11.71 2.48 8.42
CA VAL A 57 10.39 2.92 8.89
C VAL A 57 9.58 1.71 9.34
N GLU A 58 8.84 1.86 10.42
CA GLU A 58 7.87 0.85 10.86
C GLU A 58 6.59 0.88 10.03
N THR A 59 6.23 -0.28 9.49
CA THR A 59 4.96 -0.52 8.81
C THR A 59 3.79 -0.54 9.80
N LYS A 60 2.55 -0.58 9.30
CA LYS A 60 1.33 -0.67 10.13
C LYS A 60 1.31 -1.87 11.08
N TYR A 61 2.12 -2.89 10.79
CA TYR A 61 2.24 -4.14 11.55
C TYR A 61 3.54 -4.22 12.36
N GLY A 62 4.20 -3.08 12.61
CA GLY A 62 5.44 -3.01 13.40
C GLY A 62 6.69 -3.56 12.72
N ARG A 63 6.59 -4.11 11.50
CA ARG A 63 7.77 -4.61 10.78
C ARG A 63 8.58 -3.43 10.24
N LYS A 64 9.90 -3.45 10.39
CA LYS A 64 10.81 -2.47 9.78
C LYS A 64 10.90 -2.68 8.26
N LYS A 65 10.81 -1.58 7.51
CA LYS A 65 10.98 -1.51 6.06
C LYS A 65 12.07 -0.48 5.73
N LYS A 66 13.01 -0.86 4.85
CA LYS A 66 14.02 0.05 4.31
C LYS A 66 13.42 0.86 3.16
N ILE A 67 13.57 2.18 3.20
CA ILE A 67 13.11 3.12 2.18
C ILE A 67 14.33 3.85 1.62
N PRO A 68 14.66 3.70 0.32
CA PRO A 68 15.78 4.41 -0.28
C PRO A 68 15.50 5.93 -0.26
N ILE A 69 16.51 6.72 0.09
CA ILE A 69 16.40 8.19 0.17
C ILE A 69 16.59 8.82 -1.22
N GLN A 70 17.34 8.14 -2.08
CA GLN A 70 17.73 8.62 -3.40
C GLN A 70 17.22 7.68 -4.49
N HIS A 71 17.22 8.17 -5.74
CA HIS A 71 16.84 7.39 -6.92
C HIS A 71 15.45 6.75 -6.81
N THR A 72 14.50 7.45 -6.19
CA THR A 72 13.11 6.98 -6.09
C THR A 72 12.43 7.11 -7.45
N TRP A 73 12.03 5.99 -8.04
CA TRP A 73 11.26 5.97 -9.27
C TRP A 73 9.77 6.08 -8.92
N HIS A 74 9.10 7.10 -9.47
CA HIS A 74 7.65 7.23 -9.33
C HIS A 74 6.97 6.47 -10.47
N HIS A 75 6.48 5.28 -10.19
CA HIS A 75 5.55 4.62 -11.10
C HIS A 75 4.15 5.23 -10.91
N LYS A 76 3.62 5.89 -11.95
CA LYS A 76 2.26 6.45 -11.96
C LYS A 76 1.38 5.56 -12.82
N SER A 77 0.60 4.70 -12.19
CA SER A 77 -0.41 3.90 -12.86
C SER A 77 -1.68 4.71 -13.13
N CYS A 78 -2.29 4.52 -14.30
CA CYS A 78 -3.59 5.04 -14.69
C CYS A 78 -4.69 4.36 -13.87
N GLY A 79 -5.52 5.15 -13.19
CA GLY A 79 -6.62 4.63 -12.35
C GLY A 79 -7.74 3.93 -13.10
N GLN A 80 -7.74 3.98 -14.44
CA GLN A 80 -8.75 3.32 -15.29
C GLN A 80 -8.29 1.96 -15.81
N CYS A 81 -7.00 1.81 -16.15
CA CYS A 81 -6.49 0.58 -16.79
C CYS A 81 -5.26 -0.03 -16.11
N GLY A 82 -4.73 0.60 -15.05
CA GLY A 82 -3.62 0.06 -14.26
C GLY A 82 -2.24 0.10 -14.92
N HIS A 83 -2.09 0.75 -16.09
CA HIS A 83 -0.80 1.02 -16.75
C HIS A 83 -0.16 2.31 -16.26
#